data_AF-A0A921I3P0-F1
#
_entry.id   AF-A0A921I3P0-F1
#
_cell.length_a   1.000
_cell.length_b   1.000
_cell.length_c   1.000
_cell.angle_alpha   90.00
_cell.angle_beta   90.00
_cell.angle_gamma   90.00
#
_symmetry.space_group_name_H-M   'P 1'
#
loop_
_entity.id
_entity.type
_entity.pdbx_description
1 polymer ?
#
loop_
_entity_poly.entity_id
_entity_poly.type
_entity_poly.pdbx_seq_one_letter_code
_entity_poly.pdbx_strand_id
1 'polypeptide(L)' 'MTRNDDNNIRIGDTYELFYWDMDWVSLGKQIADDFSLTFHHVPQNALLLLRDLTRGTDERIFLYEDAKQIWY' A
#
# COMPACT_ATOMS: atom_id res chain seq x y z
N MET A 1 18.18 -15.97 -14.69
CA MET A 1 16.79 -16.10 -14.22
C MET A 1 16.46 -14.83 -13.46
N THR A 2 15.89 -13.86 -14.16
CA THR A 2 15.47 -12.58 -13.56
C THR A 2 14.27 -12.88 -12.68
N ARG A 3 14.48 -12.86 -11.35
CA ARG A 3 13.37 -12.76 -10.40
C ARG A 3 12.71 -11.44 -10.72
N ASN A 4 11.64 -11.49 -11.50
CA ASN A 4 10.76 -10.35 -11.67
C ASN A 4 10.23 -10.09 -10.27
N ASP A 5 10.82 -9.10 -9.59
CA ASP A 5 10.31 -8.52 -8.37
C ASP A 5 8.94 -7.93 -8.76
N ASP A 6 7.92 -8.78 -8.83
CA ASP A 6 6.54 -8.45 -9.20
C ASP A 6 5.88 -7.73 -8.03
N ASN A 7 6.54 -6.67 -7.58
CA ASN A 7 6.14 -5.85 -6.46
C ASN A 7 5.92 -4.39 -6.89
N ASN A 8 5.86 -4.16 -8.19
CA ASN A 8 5.57 -2.85 -8.73
C ASN A 8 4.06 -2.68 -8.80
N ILE A 9 3.57 -1.62 -8.15
CA ILE A 9 2.25 -1.05 -8.41
C ILE A 9 1.99 -1.09 -9.92
N ARG A 10 0.87 -1.70 -10.31
CA ARG A 10 0.49 -1.86 -11.71
C ARG A 10 -0.52 -0.79 -12.10
N ILE A 11 -0.17 -0.02 -13.12
CA ILE A 11 -1.06 0.98 -13.69
C ILE A 11 -2.37 0.31 -14.14
N GLY A 12 -3.50 0.88 -13.73
CA GLY A 12 -4.85 0.39 -13.98
C GLY A 12 -5.40 -0.56 -12.90
N ASP A 13 -4.56 -1.08 -12.00
CA ASP A 13 -5.03 -1.88 -10.86
C ASP A 13 -5.51 -0.96 -9.72
N THR A 14 -6.52 -1.42 -8.97
CA THR A 14 -7.12 -0.68 -7.87
C THR A 14 -6.51 -1.14 -6.57
N TYR A 15 -5.91 -0.21 -5.84
CA TYR A 15 -5.30 -0.46 -4.55
C TYR A 15 -6.08 0.23 -3.44
N GLU A 16 -6.17 -0.40 -2.29
CA GLU A 16 -6.72 0.17 -1.07
C GLU A 16 -5.66 0.22 0.02
N LEU A 17 -5.45 1.40 0.59
CA LEU A 17 -4.54 1.56 1.73
C LEU A 17 -5.34 1.53 3.02
N PHE A 18 -4.92 0.70 3.96
CA PHE A 18 -5.42 0.64 5.32
C PHE A 18 -4.35 1.11 6.29
N TYR A 19 -4.76 1.69 7.40
CA TYR A 19 -3.91 1.96 8.55
C TYR A 19 -4.45 1.27 9.79
N TRP A 20 -3.56 0.90 10.69
CA TRP A 20 -3.92 0.29 11.97
C TRP A 20 -4.20 1.38 13.01
N ASP A 21 -5.45 1.44 13.48
CA ASP A 21 -5.89 2.30 14.58
C ASP A 21 -6.90 1.53 15.45
N MET A 22 -6.37 0.66 16.32
CA MET A 22 -7.13 -0.35 17.08
C MET A 22 -7.92 -1.37 16.24
N ASP A 23 -8.09 -1.13 14.94
CA ASP A 23 -8.60 -2.01 13.90
C ASP A 23 -8.04 -1.57 12.53
N TRP A 24 -8.31 -2.31 11.45
CA TRP A 24 -7.89 -1.92 10.10
C TRP A 24 -8.85 -0.88 9.51
N VAL A 25 -8.42 0.38 9.51
CA VAL A 25 -9.21 1.48 8.96
C VAL A 25 -8.78 1.76 7.53
N SER A 26 -9.72 1.72 6.59
CA SER A 26 -9.46 2.10 5.20
C SER A 26 -9.20 3.60 5.11
N LEU A 27 -8.02 3.97 4.60
CA LEU A 27 -7.65 5.35 4.31
C LEU A 27 -8.24 5.79 2.96
N GLY A 28 -8.35 4.87 2.02
CA GLY A 28 -8.96 5.11 0.72
C GLY A 28 -8.50 4.14 -0.36
N LYS A 29 -9.23 4.20 -1.48
CA LYS A 29 -8.96 3.42 -2.69
C LYS A 29 -8.43 4.36 -3.76
N GLN A 30 -7.39 3.92 -4.47
CA GLN A 30 -6.83 4.64 -5.60
C GLN A 30 -6.54 3.66 -6.73
N ILE A 31 -6.94 4.05 -7.95
CA ILE A 31 -6.51 3.35 -9.16
C ILE A 31 -5.11 3.86 -9.45
N ALA A 32 -4.15 2.96 -9.58
CA ALA A 32 -2.80 3.32 -9.95
C ALA A 32 -2.79 3.93 -11.35
N ASP A 33 -2.44 5.21 -11.47
CA ASP A 33 -2.16 5.85 -12.77
C ASP A 33 -0.67 5.77 -13.13
N ASP A 34 0.18 5.55 -12.14
CA ASP A 34 1.63 5.42 -12.26
C ASP A 34 2.14 4.17 -11.50
N PHE A 35 3.44 3.93 -11.53
CA PHE A 35 4.11 2.87 -10.77
C PHE A 35 4.26 3.21 -9.27
N SER A 36 3.57 4.25 -8.81
CA SER A 36 3.54 4.72 -7.43
C SER A 36 2.12 5.15 -7.03
N LEU A 37 1.80 5.05 -5.74
CA LEU A 37 0.53 5.50 -5.18
C LEU A 37 0.81 6.58 -4.15
N THR A 38 0.03 7.67 -4.20
CA THR A 38 0.16 8.77 -3.25
C THR A 38 -1.11 8.90 -2.43
N PHE A 39 -0.97 8.65 -1.13
CA PHE A 39 -2.04 8.80 -0.16
C PHE A 39 -1.74 9.98 0.77
N HIS A 40 -2.75 10.80 1.05
CA HIS A 40 -2.66 11.94 1.94
C HIS A 40 -3.35 11.64 3.28
N HIS A 41 -2.96 12.37 4.34
CA HIS A 41 -3.48 12.18 5.71
C HIS A 41 -3.16 10.81 6.33
N VAL A 42 -2.04 10.20 5.92
CA VAL A 42 -1.54 8.96 6.53
C VAL A 42 -1.03 9.26 7.94
N PRO A 43 -1.49 8.55 8.98
CA PRO A 43 -1.00 8.74 10.33
C PRO A 43 0.48 8.34 10.45
N GLN A 44 1.25 9.14 11.19
CA GLN A 44 2.65 8.84 11.48
C GLN A 44 2.77 7.75 12.55
N ASN A 45 3.78 6.89 12.41
CA ASN A 45 4.03 5.74 13.31
C ASN A 45 2.87 4.73 13.32
N ALA A 46 2.20 4.59 12.19
CA ALA A 46 1.12 3.63 12.01
C ALA A 46 1.56 2.48 11.11
N LEU A 47 1.01 1.29 11.39
CA LEU A 47 1.13 0.15 10.50
C LEU A 47 0.18 0.35 9.32
N LEU A 48 0.70 0.22 8.11
CA LEU A 48 -0.06 0.37 6.89
C LEU A 48 -0.14 -0.95 6.14
N LEU A 49 -1.30 -1.20 5.53
CA LEU A 49 -1.55 -2.36 4.70
C LEU A 49 -2.03 -1.89 3.35
N LEU A 50 -1.25 -2.15 2.32
CA LEU A 50 -1.65 -1.96 0.93
C LEU A 50 -2.27 -3.26 0.42
N ARG A 51 -3.49 -3.18 -0.08
CA ARG A 51 -4.22 -4.31 -0.64
C ARG A 51 -4.52 -4.06 -2.12
N ASP A 52 -4.14 -5.00 -2.97
CA ASP A 52 -4.58 -5.02 -4.35
C ASP A 52 -6.01 -5.60 -4.45
N LEU A 53 -6.96 -4.78 -4.92
CA LEU A 53 -8.37 -5.17 -5.07
C LEU A 53 -8.67 -5.78 -6.44
N THR A 54 -7.79 -5.61 -7.43
CA THR A 54 -8.05 -6.11 -8.79
C THR A 54 -7.78 -7.60 -8.92
N ARG A 55 -6.67 -8.07 -8.35
CA ARG A 55 -6.17 -9.45 -8.46
C ARG A 55 -6.34 -10.21 -7.14
N GLY A 56 -6.44 -9.47 -6.02
CA GLY A 56 -6.88 -10.00 -4.72
C GLY A 56 -5.87 -10.93 -4.02
N THR A 57 -4.65 -11.04 -4.54
CA THR A 57 -3.61 -11.95 -4.03
C THR A 57 -2.47 -11.25 -3.32
N ASP A 58 -2.31 -9.94 -3.51
CA ASP A 58 -1.16 -9.20 -3.02
C ASP A 58 -1.57 -8.19 -1.94
N GLU A 59 -1.22 -8.56 -0.72
CA GLU A 59 -1.36 -7.77 0.49
C GLU A 59 0.03 -7.50 1.04
N ARG A 60 0.38 -6.22 1.21
CA ARG A 60 1.70 -5.84 1.70
C ARG A 60 1.60 -4.87 2.85
N ILE A 61 2.20 -5.27 3.97
CA ILE A 61 2.26 -4.46 5.19
C ILE A 61 3.59 -3.69 5.20
N PHE A 62 3.55 -2.43 5.60
CA PHE A 62 4.74 -1.61 5.83
C PHE A 62 4.49 -0.63 6.97
N LEU A 63 5.56 -0.23 7.65
CA LEU A 63 5.49 0.79 8.70
C LEU A 63 5.84 2.14 8.09
N TYR A 64 5.07 3.17 8.44
CA TYR A 64 5.40 4.55 8.10
C TYR A 64 5.82 5.30 9.37
N GLU A 65 7.13 5.35 9.60
CA GLU A 65 7.75 5.95 10.79
C GLU A 65 8.71 7.06 10.33
N ASP A 66 8.70 8.21 11.02
CA ASP A 66 9.62 9.33 10.72
C ASP A 66 9.61 9.80 9.24
N ALA A 67 8.43 9.82 8.61
CA ALA A 67 8.24 10.10 7.19
C ALA A 67 9.00 9.14 6.23
N LYS A 68 9.41 7.96 6.73
CA LYS A 68 10.07 6.90 5.97
C LYS A 68 9.20 5.66 5.93
N GLN A 69 9.20 5.04 4.75
CA GLN A 69 8.55 3.75 4.52
C GLN A 69 9.52 2.61 4.85
N ILE A 70 9.15 1.78 5.81
CA ILE A 70 9.92 0.61 6.25
C ILE A 70 9.14 -0.64 5.84
N TRP A 71 9.70 -1.41 4.91
CA TRP A 71 9.14 -2.67 4.42
C TRP A 71 9.57 -3.84 5.33
N TYR A 72 8.64 -4.74 5.65
CA TYR A 72 8.88 -5.98 6.41
C TYR A 72 8.70 -7.23 5.55
#